data_AF-A0A8W7PYM8-F1
#
_entry.id   AF-A0A8W7PYM8-F1
#
_cell.length_a   1.000
_cell.length_b   1.000
_cell.length_c   1.000
_cell.angle_alpha   90.00
_cell.angle_beta   90.00
_cell.angle_gamma   90.00
#
_symmetry.space_group_name_H-M   'P 1'
#
loop_
_entity.id
_entity.type
_entity.pdbx_description
1 polymer ?
#
loop_
_entity_poly.entity_id
_entity_poly.type
_entity_poly.pdbx_seq_one_letter_code
_entity_poly.pdbx_strand_id
1 'polypeptide(L)'
;MGALAGARSRPVSSSPFVCVDAIKVSSASGTMVTVALKSSVVTAAGLAALLLTLAAVIGTSGNPLECSRPAASGSPPSGWQPRTPEQTLYAYVRCLNDSSASIEMKIRWVMWQPDQSPESQCYVKCVSEDLRLYDPARRQFVPERFEQQARAFHEDPEADDIRTLYTDAQRLLAGELPDSDCSTVFAKYAPFYAVHQEHILDIFHGDLRKILVTYQRLGPRVKQIGQSFVDYCEKRYGFAWAEEEQRPCPNQTAVECILRGFRWITEEGNVNVAEIVRDFDGFGVEASELKQCQGADDLYWCLRSLNADKLAAVIRQRDAQTAYYFDQSSTDEPWKSAVDFGNARLNRA
;
A
#
# COMPACT_ATOMS: atom_id res chain seq x y z
N MET A 1 -56.82 -36.79 1.27
CA MET A 1 -56.78 -38.25 1.46
C MET A 1 -55.36 -38.72 1.16
N GLY A 2 -54.69 -39.35 2.16
CA GLY A 2 -53.40 -40.07 2.07
C GLY A 2 -52.13 -39.18 2.09
N ALA A 3 -51.35 -39.01 3.17
CA ALA A 3 -50.53 -39.96 3.97
C ALA A 3 -49.33 -40.50 3.15
N LEU A 4 -48.05 -40.57 3.54
CA LEU A 4 -47.26 -40.53 4.79
C LEU A 4 -45.77 -40.28 4.39
N ALA A 5 -45.01 -39.42 5.07
CA ALA A 5 -43.96 -39.73 6.06
C ALA A 5 -42.77 -40.64 5.61
N GLY A 6 -41.54 -40.17 5.84
CA GLY A 6 -40.32 -40.97 5.70
C GLY A 6 -39.04 -40.24 6.10
N ALA A 7 -38.88 -39.93 7.38
CA ALA A 7 -37.61 -39.49 7.96
C ALA A 7 -36.65 -40.68 8.15
N ARG A 8 -35.35 -40.51 7.82
CA ARG A 8 -34.25 -41.27 8.42
C ARG A 8 -33.02 -40.38 8.64
N SER A 9 -32.50 -40.54 9.84
CA SER A 9 -31.41 -39.81 10.50
C SER A 9 -30.09 -40.60 10.47
N ARG A 10 -28.97 -39.89 10.21
CA ARG A 10 -27.59 -39.96 10.77
C ARG A 10 -26.81 -41.31 10.73
N PRO A 11 -25.46 -41.30 10.54
CA PRO A 11 -24.46 -40.80 11.52
C PRO A 11 -23.37 -39.88 10.90
N VAL A 12 -22.92 -38.81 11.56
CA VAL A 12 -21.79 -38.74 12.51
C VAL A 12 -20.53 -39.49 12.04
N SER A 13 -19.53 -38.74 11.58
CA SER A 13 -18.12 -39.12 11.63
C SER A 13 -17.31 -37.91 12.07
N SER A 14 -17.27 -37.73 13.39
CA SER A 14 -16.21 -37.04 14.10
C SER A 14 -14.99 -37.95 14.16
N SER A 15 -13.81 -37.46 13.79
CA SER A 15 -12.58 -37.94 14.42
C SER A 15 -11.52 -36.85 14.51
N PRO A 16 -10.69 -36.94 15.57
CA PRO A 16 -9.99 -35.82 16.17
C PRO A 16 -8.50 -35.87 15.84
N PHE A 17 -7.83 -34.73 15.86
CA PHE A 17 -6.39 -34.71 16.10
C PHE A 17 -6.14 -34.14 17.50
N VAL A 18 -5.75 -35.07 18.37
CA VAL A 18 -5.26 -34.86 19.73
C VAL A 18 -3.81 -34.40 19.66
N CYS A 19 -3.48 -33.58 20.65
CA CYS A 19 -2.20 -33.00 21.04
C CYS A 19 -0.96 -33.89 20.87
N VAL A 20 0.17 -33.23 20.60
CA VAL A 20 1.45 -33.62 21.20
C VAL A 20 2.01 -32.40 21.92
N ASP A 21 2.05 -32.51 23.25
CA ASP A 21 2.79 -31.64 24.14
C ASP A 21 4.31 -31.89 24.04
N ALA A 22 5.04 -30.81 24.35
CA ALA A 22 6.37 -30.76 24.95
C ALA A 22 7.58 -31.26 24.13
N ILE A 23 8.43 -30.30 23.75
CA ILE A 23 9.88 -30.44 23.98
C ILE A 23 10.37 -29.22 24.76
N LYS A 24 10.63 -29.46 26.04
CA LYS A 24 11.40 -28.62 26.94
C LYS A 24 12.86 -29.02 26.76
N VAL A 25 13.66 -28.22 26.06
CA VAL A 25 15.13 -28.39 26.08
C VAL A 25 15.69 -27.58 27.24
N SER A 26 15.88 -28.28 28.35
CA SER A 26 16.75 -27.87 29.45
C SER A 26 18.12 -28.50 29.22
N SER A 27 19.15 -27.67 29.08
CA SER A 27 20.57 -28.04 29.21
C SER A 27 21.30 -26.72 29.52
N ALA A 28 21.61 -26.38 30.77
CA ALA A 28 22.63 -26.99 31.63
C ALA A 28 24.01 -27.03 30.98
N SER A 29 24.69 -25.88 30.96
CA SER A 29 26.14 -25.87 31.16
C SER A 29 26.57 -24.52 31.74
N GLY A 30 26.62 -24.47 33.07
CA GLY A 30 27.28 -23.40 33.79
C GLY A 30 28.78 -23.64 33.75
N THR A 31 29.51 -22.80 33.05
CA THR A 31 30.97 -22.71 33.19
C THR A 31 31.27 -21.72 34.30
N MET A 32 31.38 -22.24 35.52
CA MET A 32 31.89 -21.50 36.66
C MET A 32 33.41 -21.37 36.50
N VAL A 33 33.89 -20.19 36.09
CA VAL A 33 35.33 -19.89 36.07
C VAL A 33 35.74 -19.51 37.49
N THR A 34 36.20 -20.49 38.26
CA THR A 34 36.93 -20.25 39.52
C THR A 34 38.33 -19.74 39.20
N VAL A 35 38.59 -18.46 39.46
CA VAL A 35 39.96 -17.91 39.47
C VAL A 35 40.54 -18.09 40.86
N ALA A 36 41.57 -18.93 40.97
CA ALA A 36 42.34 -19.10 42.20
C ALA A 36 43.24 -17.88 42.41
N LEU A 37 42.93 -17.06 43.43
CA LEU A 37 43.82 -16.00 43.91
C LEU A 37 44.92 -16.62 44.78
N LYS A 38 46.12 -16.78 44.20
CA LYS A 38 47.34 -17.03 44.97
C LYS A 38 47.83 -15.72 45.58
N SER A 39 47.97 -15.75 46.89
CA SER A 39 48.49 -14.68 47.74
C SER A 39 49.93 -14.32 47.35
N SER A 40 50.12 -13.12 46.81
CA SER A 40 51.43 -12.51 46.66
C SER A 40 51.36 -11.03 47.02
N VAL A 41 52.33 -10.63 47.84
CA VAL A 41 52.62 -9.32 48.42
C VAL A 41 52.33 -8.15 47.47
N VAL A 42 51.41 -7.26 47.87
CA VAL A 42 51.11 -6.00 47.18
C VAL A 42 52.11 -4.94 47.65
N THR A 43 53.07 -4.59 46.79
CA THR A 43 53.89 -3.39 46.97
C THR A 43 53.16 -2.19 46.33
N ALA A 44 53.29 -1.02 46.95
CA ALA A 44 52.55 0.21 46.64
C ALA A 44 52.75 0.76 45.20
N ALA A 45 53.61 0.16 44.39
CA ALA A 45 53.79 0.48 42.98
C ALA A 45 52.78 -0.25 42.05
N GLY A 46 52.06 -1.26 42.52
CA GLY A 46 51.07 -2.03 41.74
C GLY A 46 49.68 -1.41 41.65
N LEU A 47 49.34 -0.45 42.51
CA LEU A 47 48.00 0.18 42.54
C LEU A 47 47.81 1.25 41.46
N ALA A 48 48.89 1.81 40.90
CA ALA A 48 48.78 2.77 39.80
C ALA A 48 48.46 2.12 38.44
N ALA A 49 48.81 0.84 38.25
CA ALA A 49 48.54 0.11 37.00
C ALA A 49 47.13 -0.50 36.93
N LEU A 50 46.47 -0.72 38.09
CA LEU A 50 45.11 -1.26 38.13
C LEU A 50 44.03 -0.16 38.00
N LEU A 51 44.36 1.10 38.36
CA LEU A 51 43.47 2.26 38.16
C LEU A 51 43.52 2.82 36.73
N LEU A 52 44.54 2.48 35.94
CA LEU A 52 44.65 2.83 34.52
C LEU A 52 44.03 1.79 33.57
N THR A 53 43.62 0.63 34.08
CA THR A 53 42.93 -0.41 33.29
C THR A 53 41.43 -0.46 33.52
N LEU A 54 40.91 0.22 34.56
CA LEU A 54 39.45 0.41 34.76
C LEU A 54 38.88 1.68 34.12
N ALA A 55 39.73 2.56 33.56
CA ALA A 55 39.32 3.76 32.83
C ALA A 55 39.18 3.55 31.30
N ALA A 56 39.25 2.30 30.83
CA ALA A 56 39.08 1.94 29.41
C ALA A 56 37.81 1.09 29.15
N VAL A 57 36.87 1.06 30.10
CA VAL A 57 35.56 0.40 29.95
C VAL A 57 34.44 1.37 30.33
N ILE A 58 34.50 2.61 29.85
CA ILE A 58 33.34 3.49 29.74
C ILE A 58 33.52 4.29 28.44
N GLY A 59 32.61 4.09 27.49
CA GLY A 59 32.43 5.05 26.40
C GLY A 59 32.69 4.55 24.97
N THR A 60 32.45 3.29 24.65
CA THR A 60 31.79 3.03 23.35
C THR A 60 30.30 3.00 23.62
N SER A 61 29.69 4.19 23.69
CA SER A 61 28.30 4.32 23.28
C SER A 61 28.24 3.74 21.88
N GLY A 62 27.82 2.48 21.77
CA GLY A 62 27.51 1.90 20.48
C GLY A 62 26.58 2.87 19.79
N ASN A 63 27.04 3.44 18.67
CA ASN A 63 26.16 4.16 17.78
C ASN A 63 24.92 3.30 17.54
N PRO A 64 23.71 3.89 17.51
CA PRO A 64 22.51 3.15 17.18
C PRO A 64 22.78 2.39 15.87
N LEU A 65 22.62 1.06 15.93
CA LEU A 65 22.84 0.08 14.87
C LEU A 65 22.94 0.71 13.47
N GLU A 66 24.17 0.96 13.02
CA GLU A 66 24.41 1.51 11.69
C GLU A 66 24.20 0.37 10.68
N CYS A 67 22.94 0.12 10.33
CA CYS A 67 22.54 -0.86 9.33
C CYS A 67 23.22 -0.48 8.01
N SER A 68 24.21 -1.26 7.60
CA SER A 68 24.94 -1.00 6.35
C SER A 68 23.97 -1.06 5.18
N ARG A 69 23.74 0.10 4.55
CA ARG A 69 22.89 0.27 3.37
C ARG A 69 23.43 -0.59 2.23
N PRO A 70 22.72 -1.62 1.76
CA PRO A 70 23.04 -2.23 0.48
C PRO A 70 22.83 -1.15 -0.59
N ALA A 71 23.74 -1.06 -1.56
CA ALA A 71 23.52 -0.23 -2.75
C ALA A 71 22.16 -0.61 -3.34
N ALA A 72 21.26 0.37 -3.52
CA ALA A 72 19.92 0.16 -4.03
C ALA A 72 19.97 -0.60 -5.37
N SER A 73 19.72 -1.91 -5.35
CA SER A 73 19.65 -2.71 -6.56
C SER A 73 18.27 -2.53 -7.18
N GLY A 74 18.18 -1.52 -8.03
CA GLY A 74 17.03 -1.22 -8.86
C GLY A 74 16.31 0.04 -8.41
N SER A 75 16.79 1.20 -8.86
CA SER A 75 15.96 2.41 -8.84
C SER A 75 14.65 2.10 -9.55
N PRO A 76 13.47 2.45 -8.98
CA PRO A 76 12.22 2.34 -9.71
C PRO A 76 12.36 3.10 -11.04
N PRO A 77 11.66 2.65 -12.11
CA PRO A 77 11.75 3.29 -13.41
C PRO A 77 11.53 4.79 -13.25
N SER A 78 12.46 5.59 -13.79
CA SER A 78 12.37 7.04 -13.72
C SER A 78 11.16 7.49 -14.54
N GLY A 79 10.12 7.97 -13.86
CA GLY A 79 8.94 8.54 -14.49
C GLY A 79 7.67 7.71 -14.31
N TRP A 80 6.54 8.36 -14.57
CA TRP A 80 5.20 7.79 -14.42
C TRP A 80 5.05 6.52 -15.26
N GLN A 81 4.48 5.48 -14.65
CA GLN A 81 4.11 4.24 -15.34
C GLN A 81 2.59 4.15 -15.56
N PRO A 82 2.13 3.41 -16.59
CA PRO A 82 0.72 3.09 -16.75
C PRO A 82 0.12 2.49 -15.48
N ARG A 83 -1.03 3.01 -15.05
CA ARG A 83 -1.70 2.64 -13.81
C ARG A 83 -2.20 1.21 -13.91
N THR A 84 -1.80 0.38 -12.97
CA THR A 84 -2.32 -0.99 -12.84
C THR A 84 -3.74 -0.98 -12.26
N PRO A 85 -4.50 -2.09 -12.38
CA PRO A 85 -5.80 -2.22 -11.72
C PRO A 85 -5.76 -2.01 -10.21
N GLU A 86 -4.66 -2.37 -9.54
CA GLU A 86 -4.48 -2.12 -8.11
C GLU A 86 -4.44 -0.61 -7.81
N GLN A 87 -3.70 0.16 -8.61
CA GLN A 87 -3.55 1.60 -8.41
C GLN A 87 -4.84 2.37 -8.73
N THR A 88 -5.55 1.99 -9.80
CA THR A 88 -6.84 2.61 -10.12
C THR A 88 -7.88 2.30 -9.06
N LEU A 89 -7.97 1.03 -8.63
CA LEU A 89 -8.91 0.65 -7.59
C LEU A 89 -8.62 1.32 -6.25
N TYR A 90 -7.33 1.45 -5.86
CA TYR A 90 -6.93 2.21 -4.68
C TYR A 90 -7.44 3.66 -4.75
N ALA A 91 -7.17 4.37 -5.86
CA ALA A 91 -7.57 5.77 -6.03
C ALA A 91 -9.09 5.94 -5.96
N TYR A 92 -9.85 5.09 -6.66
CA TYR A 92 -11.31 5.17 -6.67
C TYR A 92 -11.89 4.97 -5.27
N VAL A 93 -11.48 3.91 -4.57
CA VAL A 93 -11.99 3.59 -3.23
C VAL A 93 -11.54 4.62 -2.20
N ARG A 94 -10.27 5.07 -2.24
CA ARG A 94 -9.75 6.08 -1.31
C ARG A 94 -10.53 7.38 -1.45
N CYS A 95 -10.69 7.88 -2.67
CA CYS A 95 -11.43 9.11 -2.95
C CYS A 95 -12.94 8.99 -2.64
N LEU A 96 -13.54 7.81 -2.82
CA LEU A 96 -14.92 7.54 -2.39
C LEU A 96 -15.04 7.62 -0.86
N ASN A 97 -14.08 7.05 -0.12
CA ASN A 97 -14.11 6.99 1.34
C ASN A 97 -13.77 8.33 2.00
N ASP A 98 -12.91 9.14 1.39
CA ASP A 98 -12.61 10.50 1.88
C ASP A 98 -13.74 11.51 1.62
N SER A 99 -14.65 11.19 0.72
CA SER A 99 -15.77 12.07 0.42
C SER A 99 -16.90 11.96 1.44
N SER A 100 -17.42 13.11 1.86
CA SER A 100 -18.66 13.25 2.63
C SER A 100 -19.93 13.26 1.76
N ALA A 101 -19.82 13.03 0.46
CA ALA A 101 -20.96 13.01 -0.46
C ALA A 101 -22.02 11.98 -0.07
N SER A 102 -23.26 12.25 -0.47
CA SER A 102 -24.36 11.29 -0.32
C SER A 102 -24.07 9.98 -1.05
N ILE A 103 -24.70 8.90 -0.60
CA ILE A 103 -24.55 7.57 -1.19
C ILE A 103 -25.03 7.59 -2.66
N GLU A 104 -26.10 8.32 -2.96
CA GLU A 104 -26.63 8.49 -4.31
C GLU A 104 -25.62 9.13 -5.28
N MET A 105 -24.79 10.05 -4.79
CA MET A 105 -23.70 10.64 -5.57
C MET A 105 -22.60 9.61 -5.81
N LYS A 106 -22.19 8.89 -4.76
CA LYS A 106 -21.16 7.84 -4.86
C LYS A 106 -21.58 6.72 -5.80
N ILE A 107 -22.86 6.35 -5.84
CA ILE A 107 -23.43 5.41 -6.83
C ILE A 107 -23.21 5.93 -8.26
N ARG A 108 -23.50 7.21 -8.52
CA ARG A 108 -23.24 7.79 -9.85
C ARG A 108 -21.75 7.75 -10.20
N TRP A 109 -20.87 7.95 -9.23
CA TRP A 109 -19.42 7.95 -9.46
C TRP A 109 -18.89 6.57 -9.85
N VAL A 110 -19.33 5.50 -9.16
CA VAL A 110 -18.94 4.12 -9.51
C VAL A 110 -19.53 3.67 -10.85
N MET A 111 -20.61 4.31 -11.30
CA MET A 111 -21.17 4.16 -12.64
C MET A 111 -20.50 5.07 -13.69
N TRP A 112 -19.39 5.75 -13.33
CA TRP A 112 -18.67 6.67 -14.21
C TRP A 112 -19.54 7.84 -14.69
N GLN A 113 -20.39 8.39 -13.82
CA GLN A 113 -21.29 9.50 -14.14
C GLN A 113 -21.26 10.61 -13.06
N PRO A 114 -20.08 11.17 -12.72
CA PRO A 114 -20.01 12.30 -11.80
C PRO A 114 -20.81 13.50 -12.35
N ASP A 115 -21.59 14.14 -11.49
CA ASP A 115 -22.33 15.36 -11.83
C ASP A 115 -21.49 16.63 -11.59
N GLN A 116 -22.09 17.80 -11.74
CA GLN A 116 -21.40 19.09 -11.55
C GLN A 116 -21.43 19.60 -10.10
N SER A 117 -21.84 18.80 -9.13
CA SER A 117 -21.80 19.21 -7.72
C SER A 117 -20.36 19.42 -7.22
N PRO A 118 -20.15 20.26 -6.18
CA PRO A 118 -18.83 20.46 -5.59
C PRO A 118 -18.15 19.14 -5.17
N GLU A 119 -18.91 18.19 -4.62
CA GLU A 119 -18.36 16.91 -4.17
C GLU A 119 -17.92 16.03 -5.35
N SER A 120 -18.70 15.98 -6.44
CA SER A 120 -18.31 15.26 -7.67
C SER A 120 -17.06 15.88 -8.30
N GLN A 121 -16.97 17.22 -8.32
CA GLN A 121 -15.80 17.94 -8.81
C GLN A 121 -14.55 17.57 -7.99
N CYS A 122 -14.67 17.54 -6.66
CA CYS A 122 -13.56 17.15 -5.79
C CYS A 122 -13.22 15.67 -5.89
N TYR A 123 -14.20 14.78 -6.12
CA TYR A 123 -13.93 13.36 -6.39
C TYR A 123 -13.10 13.18 -7.66
N VAL A 124 -13.47 13.83 -8.76
CA VAL A 124 -12.72 13.79 -10.02
C VAL A 124 -11.31 14.35 -9.85
N LYS A 125 -11.16 15.48 -9.12
CA LYS A 125 -9.84 16.02 -8.78
C LYS A 125 -9.01 15.02 -7.97
N CYS A 126 -9.57 14.45 -6.91
CA CYS A 126 -8.90 13.46 -6.05
C CYS A 126 -8.37 12.28 -6.87
N VAL A 127 -9.22 11.67 -7.70
CA VAL A 127 -8.83 10.56 -8.56
C VAL A 127 -7.75 10.99 -9.58
N SER A 128 -7.86 12.19 -10.14
CA SER A 128 -6.88 12.71 -11.10
C SER A 128 -5.52 12.94 -10.45
N GLU A 129 -5.46 13.42 -9.22
CA GLU A 129 -4.21 13.62 -8.47
C GLU A 129 -3.60 12.27 -8.04
N ASP A 130 -4.42 11.36 -7.52
CA ASP A 130 -3.96 10.04 -7.06
C ASP A 130 -3.42 9.18 -8.20
N LEU A 131 -3.99 9.28 -9.39
CA LEU A 131 -3.47 8.60 -10.59
C LEU A 131 -2.36 9.38 -11.28
N ARG A 132 -1.99 10.55 -10.74
CA ARG A 132 -1.04 11.49 -11.34
C ARG A 132 -1.46 11.81 -12.76
N LEU A 133 -2.73 12.02 -13.05
CA LEU A 133 -3.21 12.55 -14.33
C LEU A 133 -3.24 14.08 -14.31
N TYR A 134 -3.44 14.65 -13.11
CA TYR A 134 -3.30 16.07 -12.80
C TYR A 134 -2.10 16.27 -11.86
N ASP A 135 -1.27 17.26 -12.15
CA ASP A 135 -0.14 17.69 -11.32
C ASP A 135 -0.52 19.01 -10.63
N PRO A 136 -0.80 19.00 -9.31
CA PRO A 136 -1.20 20.20 -8.59
C PRO A 136 -0.06 21.20 -8.38
N ALA A 137 1.20 20.76 -8.43
CA ALA A 137 2.36 21.66 -8.30
C ALA A 137 2.58 22.47 -9.58
N ARG A 138 2.29 21.86 -10.74
CA ARG A 138 2.31 22.53 -12.05
C ARG A 138 0.94 23.07 -12.48
N ARG A 139 -0.11 22.83 -11.69
CA ARG A 139 -1.51 23.16 -11.96
C ARG A 139 -1.99 22.72 -13.34
N GLN A 140 -1.61 21.54 -13.79
CA GLN A 140 -1.92 21.10 -15.16
C GLN A 140 -2.20 19.60 -15.23
N PHE A 141 -3.04 19.20 -16.18
CA PHE A 141 -3.12 17.81 -16.60
C PHE A 141 -1.88 17.42 -17.40
N VAL A 142 -1.60 16.11 -17.47
CA VAL A 142 -0.49 15.54 -18.24
C VAL A 142 -1.08 14.65 -19.36
N PRO A 143 -1.39 15.22 -20.54
CA PRO A 143 -2.08 14.51 -21.62
C PRO A 143 -1.39 13.21 -22.03
N GLU A 144 -0.07 13.19 -22.05
CA GLU A 144 0.75 12.06 -22.51
C GLU A 144 0.51 10.80 -21.66
N ARG A 145 0.03 10.96 -20.41
CA ARG A 145 -0.28 9.82 -19.53
C ARG A 145 -1.53 9.06 -19.98
N PHE A 146 -2.50 9.72 -20.64
CA PHE A 146 -3.65 9.04 -21.22
C PHE A 146 -3.25 8.16 -22.41
N GLU A 147 -2.35 8.67 -23.26
CA GLU A 147 -1.78 7.89 -24.36
C GLU A 147 -0.95 6.70 -23.83
N GLN A 148 -0.06 6.93 -22.87
CA GLN A 148 0.73 5.85 -22.26
C GLN A 148 -0.16 4.78 -21.61
N GLN A 149 -1.27 5.18 -20.97
CA GLN A 149 -2.25 4.25 -20.41
C GLN A 149 -2.90 3.40 -21.51
N ALA A 150 -3.39 4.02 -22.58
CA ALA A 150 -4.03 3.33 -23.69
C ALA A 150 -3.06 2.36 -24.39
N ARG A 151 -1.82 2.79 -24.65
CA ARG A 151 -0.78 1.92 -25.24
C ARG A 151 -0.47 0.68 -24.39
N ALA A 152 -0.66 0.75 -23.08
CA ALA A 152 -0.42 -0.36 -22.18
C ALA A 152 -1.61 -1.31 -22.01
N PHE A 153 -2.84 -0.80 -22.14
CA PHE A 153 -4.04 -1.53 -21.70
C PHE A 153 -5.18 -1.60 -22.72
N HIS A 154 -5.21 -0.77 -23.76
CA HIS A 154 -6.15 -0.94 -24.86
C HIS A 154 -5.76 -2.13 -25.75
N GLU A 155 -6.74 -2.80 -26.35
CA GLU A 155 -6.51 -3.98 -27.19
C GLU A 155 -5.86 -3.61 -28.53
N ASP A 156 -6.31 -2.51 -29.13
CA ASP A 156 -5.73 -1.92 -30.35
C ASP A 156 -5.42 -0.43 -30.11
N PRO A 157 -4.21 -0.08 -29.65
CA PRO A 157 -3.84 1.30 -29.36
C PRO A 157 -3.64 2.18 -30.61
N GLU A 158 -3.71 1.59 -31.82
CA GLU A 158 -3.54 2.29 -33.09
C GLU A 158 -4.87 2.48 -33.86
N ALA A 159 -5.98 2.00 -33.30
CA ALA A 159 -7.31 2.25 -33.82
C ALA A 159 -7.60 3.77 -33.95
N ASP A 160 -8.39 4.16 -34.98
CA ASP A 160 -8.65 5.56 -35.31
C ASP A 160 -9.35 6.33 -34.18
N ASP A 161 -10.29 5.68 -33.49
CA ASP A 161 -11.01 6.23 -32.33
C ASP A 161 -10.08 6.48 -31.14
N ILE A 162 -9.17 5.55 -30.86
CA ILE A 162 -8.15 5.70 -29.82
C ILE A 162 -7.11 6.78 -30.17
N ARG A 163 -6.69 6.88 -31.43
CA ARG A 163 -5.81 7.99 -31.86
C ARG A 163 -6.47 9.36 -31.74
N THR A 164 -7.80 9.41 -31.86
CA THR A 164 -8.58 10.63 -31.60
C THR A 164 -8.49 11.04 -30.13
N LEU A 165 -8.55 10.07 -29.19
CA LEU A 165 -8.34 10.33 -27.77
C LEU A 165 -6.99 11.00 -27.48
N TYR A 166 -5.90 10.57 -28.12
CA TYR A 166 -4.57 11.16 -27.91
C TYR A 166 -4.53 12.63 -28.35
N THR A 167 -5.06 12.89 -29.54
CA THR A 167 -5.12 14.24 -30.12
C THR A 167 -5.97 15.16 -29.25
N ASP A 168 -7.12 14.66 -28.77
CA ASP A 168 -8.01 15.42 -27.90
C ASP A 168 -7.48 15.61 -26.49
N ALA A 169 -6.73 14.63 -25.93
CA ALA A 169 -6.06 14.81 -24.66
C ALA A 169 -5.09 16.00 -24.75
N GLN A 170 -4.26 16.05 -25.79
CA GLN A 170 -3.33 17.17 -25.99
C GLN A 170 -4.07 18.50 -26.19
N ARG A 171 -5.11 18.51 -27.01
CA ARG A 171 -5.85 19.73 -27.36
C ARG A 171 -6.69 20.28 -26.20
N LEU A 172 -7.34 19.41 -25.43
CA LEU A 172 -8.32 19.80 -24.41
C LEU A 172 -7.67 19.94 -23.03
N LEU A 173 -6.69 19.10 -22.68
CA LEU A 173 -6.13 19.04 -21.33
C LEU A 173 -4.82 19.83 -21.15
N ALA A 174 -4.08 20.14 -22.23
CA ALA A 174 -2.86 20.92 -22.11
C ALA A 174 -3.10 22.35 -21.59
N GLY A 175 -2.07 22.90 -20.96
CA GLY A 175 -2.07 24.26 -20.41
C GLY A 175 -2.26 24.31 -18.90
N GLU A 176 -1.59 25.28 -18.30
CA GLU A 176 -1.67 25.57 -16.86
C GLU A 176 -3.03 26.17 -16.49
N LEU A 177 -3.57 25.74 -15.35
CA LEU A 177 -4.79 26.26 -14.75
C LEU A 177 -4.51 27.45 -13.83
N PRO A 178 -5.47 28.39 -13.67
CA PRO A 178 -5.30 29.53 -12.78
C PRO A 178 -5.12 29.11 -11.30
N ASP A 179 -5.71 28.00 -10.92
CA ASP A 179 -5.66 27.42 -9.57
C ASP A 179 -5.84 25.89 -9.66
N SER A 180 -5.74 25.24 -8.50
CA SER A 180 -5.97 23.80 -8.36
C SER A 180 -7.32 23.51 -7.68
N ASP A 181 -8.31 24.40 -7.76
CA ASP A 181 -9.59 24.18 -7.11
C ASP A 181 -10.39 23.08 -7.82
N CYS A 182 -11.23 22.36 -7.07
CA CYS A 182 -12.00 21.22 -7.60
C CYS A 182 -12.82 21.60 -8.84
N SER A 183 -13.46 22.76 -8.83
CA SER A 183 -14.24 23.30 -9.94
C SER A 183 -13.41 23.56 -11.18
N THR A 184 -12.23 24.17 -11.03
CA THR A 184 -11.31 24.49 -12.13
C THR A 184 -10.75 23.23 -12.78
N VAL A 185 -10.30 22.27 -11.96
CA VAL A 185 -9.78 20.98 -12.43
C VAL A 185 -10.88 20.18 -13.15
N PHE A 186 -12.08 20.11 -12.57
CA PHE A 186 -13.21 19.43 -13.18
C PHE A 186 -13.63 20.08 -14.50
N ALA A 187 -13.76 21.41 -14.54
CA ALA A 187 -14.16 22.14 -15.75
C ALA A 187 -13.17 21.95 -16.90
N LYS A 188 -11.87 21.84 -16.60
CA LYS A 188 -10.83 21.51 -17.59
C LYS A 188 -10.99 20.09 -18.14
N TYR A 189 -11.33 19.13 -17.28
CA TYR A 189 -11.43 17.71 -17.66
C TYR A 189 -12.76 17.36 -18.35
N ALA A 190 -13.86 18.01 -17.97
CA ALA A 190 -15.21 17.63 -18.38
C ALA A 190 -15.42 17.51 -19.90
N PRO A 191 -14.92 18.43 -20.76
CA PRO A 191 -15.09 18.29 -22.21
C PRO A 191 -14.37 17.07 -22.79
N PHE A 192 -13.19 16.75 -22.28
CA PHE A 192 -12.44 15.56 -22.70
C PHE A 192 -13.15 14.28 -22.23
N TYR A 193 -13.59 14.26 -20.97
CA TYR A 193 -14.32 13.14 -20.40
C TYR A 193 -15.64 12.86 -21.14
N ALA A 194 -16.42 13.89 -21.45
CA ALA A 194 -17.72 13.73 -22.12
C ALA A 194 -17.62 13.07 -23.51
N VAL A 195 -16.51 13.26 -24.22
CA VAL A 195 -16.28 12.66 -25.55
C VAL A 195 -15.69 11.26 -25.43
N HIS A 196 -14.79 11.05 -24.46
CA HIS A 196 -13.95 9.86 -24.39
C HIS A 196 -14.27 8.94 -23.21
N GLN A 197 -15.43 9.11 -22.55
CA GLN A 197 -15.80 8.39 -21.33
C GLN A 197 -15.59 6.88 -21.42
N GLU A 198 -16.06 6.25 -22.50
CA GLU A 198 -15.97 4.79 -22.69
C GLU A 198 -14.52 4.32 -22.87
N HIS A 199 -13.70 5.07 -23.60
CA HIS A 199 -12.27 4.76 -23.74
C HIS A 199 -11.51 4.96 -22.41
N ILE A 200 -11.83 6.02 -21.66
CA ILE A 200 -11.22 6.28 -20.34
C ILE A 200 -11.61 5.16 -19.37
N LEU A 201 -12.87 4.75 -19.35
CA LEU A 201 -13.36 3.63 -18.56
C LEU A 201 -12.60 2.35 -18.89
N ASP A 202 -12.38 2.08 -20.18
CA ASP A 202 -11.66 0.89 -20.65
C ASP A 202 -10.19 0.89 -20.20
N ILE A 203 -9.44 1.94 -20.52
CA ILE A 203 -7.98 1.99 -20.29
C ILE A 203 -7.61 2.11 -18.81
N PHE A 204 -8.51 2.61 -17.96
CA PHE A 204 -8.31 2.72 -16.51
C PHE A 204 -9.02 1.64 -15.69
N HIS A 205 -9.32 0.49 -16.30
CA HIS A 205 -9.80 -0.72 -15.60
C HIS A 205 -11.19 -0.57 -14.97
N GLY A 206 -12.03 0.32 -15.50
CA GLY A 206 -13.44 0.45 -15.14
C GLY A 206 -14.33 -0.64 -15.74
N ASP A 207 -13.86 -1.35 -16.77
CA ASP A 207 -14.56 -2.47 -17.36
C ASP A 207 -14.19 -3.79 -16.66
N LEU A 208 -15.12 -4.33 -15.85
CA LEU A 208 -14.92 -5.60 -15.14
C LEU A 208 -14.72 -6.80 -16.09
N ARG A 209 -15.10 -6.70 -17.37
CA ARG A 209 -14.82 -7.74 -18.37
C ARG A 209 -13.33 -7.93 -18.60
N LYS A 210 -12.59 -6.82 -18.64
CA LYS A 210 -11.15 -6.82 -18.95
C LYS A 210 -10.28 -6.87 -17.71
N ILE A 211 -10.78 -6.42 -16.55
CA ILE A 211 -9.95 -6.32 -15.34
C ILE A 211 -9.35 -7.68 -14.94
N LEU A 212 -10.11 -8.77 -15.02
CA LEU A 212 -9.61 -10.12 -14.67
C LEU A 212 -8.52 -10.59 -15.65
N VAL A 213 -8.70 -10.32 -16.94
CA VAL A 213 -7.69 -10.60 -17.98
C VAL A 213 -6.42 -9.80 -17.71
N THR A 214 -6.56 -8.53 -17.34
CA THR A 214 -5.43 -7.66 -16.99
C THR A 214 -4.68 -8.18 -15.75
N TYR A 215 -5.38 -8.59 -14.70
CA TYR A 215 -4.77 -9.18 -13.50
C TYR A 215 -4.00 -10.46 -13.84
N GLN A 216 -4.56 -11.34 -14.67
CA GLN A 216 -3.90 -12.57 -15.14
C GLN A 216 -2.63 -12.25 -15.95
N ARG A 217 -2.70 -11.27 -16.87
CA ARG A 217 -1.57 -10.84 -17.70
C ARG A 217 -0.43 -10.21 -16.89
N LEU A 218 -0.77 -9.44 -15.86
CA LEU A 218 0.23 -8.83 -14.98
C LEU A 218 0.83 -9.86 -14.01
N GLY A 219 0.02 -10.83 -13.55
CA GLY A 219 0.44 -11.93 -12.70
C GLY A 219 1.14 -11.42 -11.41
N PRO A 220 2.30 -11.99 -11.03
CA PRO A 220 3.01 -11.59 -9.79
C PRO A 220 3.64 -10.19 -9.85
N ARG A 221 3.46 -9.44 -10.95
CA ARG A 221 3.95 -8.07 -11.07
C ARG A 221 3.01 -7.02 -10.46
N VAL A 222 1.82 -7.42 -10.04
CA VAL A 222 0.83 -6.57 -9.37
C VAL A 222 0.21 -7.34 -8.21
N LYS A 223 -0.13 -6.64 -7.13
CA LYS A 223 -0.90 -7.20 -6.01
C LYS A 223 -2.28 -7.63 -6.50
N GLN A 224 -2.63 -8.89 -6.29
CA GLN A 224 -3.91 -9.45 -6.73
C GLN A 224 -5.07 -9.02 -5.82
N ILE A 225 -6.30 -9.19 -6.29
CA ILE A 225 -7.51 -9.03 -5.47
C ILE A 225 -7.50 -10.11 -4.38
N GLY A 226 -7.78 -9.73 -3.13
CA GLY A 226 -7.74 -10.62 -1.96
C GLY A 226 -6.34 -10.91 -1.43
N GLN A 227 -5.30 -10.37 -2.07
CA GLN A 227 -3.91 -10.48 -1.62
C GLN A 227 -3.52 -9.26 -0.78
N SER A 228 -2.93 -9.47 0.39
CA SER A 228 -2.38 -8.37 1.18
C SER A 228 -1.06 -7.84 0.59
N PHE A 229 -0.67 -6.62 0.95
CA PHE A 229 0.55 -6.01 0.40
C PHE A 229 1.81 -6.68 0.92
N VAL A 230 1.84 -7.11 2.19
CA VAL A 230 2.95 -7.87 2.75
C VAL A 230 3.12 -9.19 2.00
N ASP A 231 2.06 -9.98 1.82
CA ASP A 231 2.12 -11.24 1.05
C ASP A 231 2.56 -11.01 -0.41
N TYR A 232 2.11 -9.92 -1.04
CA TYR A 232 2.59 -9.54 -2.36
C TYR A 232 4.10 -9.25 -2.39
N CYS A 233 4.59 -8.45 -1.44
CA CYS A 233 6.01 -8.11 -1.36
C CYS A 233 6.89 -9.33 -1.05
N GLU A 234 6.46 -10.18 -0.11
CA GLU A 234 7.13 -11.44 0.25
C GLU A 234 7.32 -12.34 -0.98
N LYS A 235 6.24 -12.58 -1.73
CA LYS A 235 6.27 -13.40 -2.96
C LYS A 235 7.10 -12.75 -4.07
N ARG A 236 7.05 -11.43 -4.21
CA ARG A 236 7.75 -10.70 -5.26
C ARG A 236 9.26 -10.72 -5.08
N TYR A 237 9.74 -10.59 -3.85
CA TYR A 237 11.16 -10.42 -3.55
C TYR A 237 11.80 -11.58 -2.79
N GLY A 238 11.02 -12.60 -2.41
CA GLY A 238 11.52 -13.82 -1.79
C GLY A 238 12.01 -13.61 -0.35
N PHE A 239 11.16 -13.07 0.52
CA PHE A 239 11.42 -12.92 1.96
C PHE A 239 10.18 -13.29 2.79
N ALA A 240 10.35 -13.42 4.10
CA ALA A 240 9.26 -13.54 5.07
C ALA A 240 9.26 -12.34 6.03
N TRP A 241 8.21 -11.52 6.01
CA TRP A 241 8.12 -10.29 6.79
C TRP A 241 8.18 -10.55 8.30
N ALA A 242 7.55 -11.63 8.77
CA ALA A 242 7.62 -12.02 10.18
C ALA A 242 9.06 -12.27 10.67
N GLU A 243 9.96 -12.69 9.78
CA GLU A 243 11.38 -12.83 10.08
C GLU A 243 12.10 -11.47 9.93
N GLU A 244 11.87 -10.75 8.82
CA GLU A 244 12.49 -9.44 8.56
C GLU A 244 12.18 -8.40 9.64
N GLU A 245 10.94 -8.35 10.14
CA GLU A 245 10.50 -7.41 11.19
C GLU A 245 11.29 -7.60 12.49
N GLN A 246 11.66 -8.84 12.83
CA GLN A 246 12.44 -9.16 14.03
C GLN A 246 13.92 -8.82 13.89
N ARG A 247 14.43 -8.66 12.67
CA ARG A 247 15.86 -8.37 12.45
C ARG A 247 16.17 -6.96 12.95
N PRO A 248 17.38 -6.73 13.50
CA PRO A 248 17.87 -5.38 13.75
C PRO A 248 17.93 -4.53 12.49
N CYS A 249 18.22 -5.18 11.34
CA CYS A 249 18.34 -4.59 10.02
C CYS A 249 17.53 -5.41 8.97
N PRO A 250 16.19 -5.31 8.88
CA PRO A 250 15.40 -5.78 7.75
C PRO A 250 15.96 -5.39 6.39
N ASN A 251 15.68 -6.25 5.42
CA ASN A 251 15.97 -6.01 4.02
C ASN A 251 15.29 -4.72 3.52
N GLN A 252 16.07 -3.77 3.00
CA GLN A 252 15.55 -2.49 2.51
C GLN A 252 14.52 -2.65 1.40
N THR A 253 14.69 -3.63 0.50
CA THR A 253 13.72 -3.89 -0.58
C THR A 253 12.38 -4.38 -0.03
N ALA A 254 12.39 -5.16 1.05
CA ALA A 254 11.17 -5.61 1.73
C ALA A 254 10.43 -4.41 2.33
N VAL A 255 11.16 -3.59 3.09
CA VAL A 255 10.64 -2.35 3.71
C VAL A 255 10.07 -1.42 2.65
N GLU A 256 10.84 -1.11 1.60
CA GLU A 256 10.42 -0.17 0.56
C GLU A 256 9.15 -0.64 -0.17
N CYS A 257 9.05 -1.94 -0.48
CA CYS A 257 7.86 -2.50 -1.11
C CYS A 257 6.61 -2.29 -0.25
N ILE A 258 6.70 -2.59 1.05
CA ILE A 258 5.58 -2.45 1.98
C ILE A 258 5.20 -0.98 2.17
N LEU A 259 6.17 -0.11 2.43
CA LEU A 259 5.93 1.32 2.67
C LEU A 259 5.32 2.03 1.45
N ARG A 260 5.74 1.67 0.23
CA ARG A 260 5.12 2.16 -1.00
C ARG A 260 3.74 1.55 -1.24
N GLY A 261 3.55 0.26 -0.92
CA GLY A 261 2.24 -0.40 -0.97
C GLY A 261 1.21 0.27 -0.04
N PHE A 262 1.65 0.70 1.14
CA PHE A 262 0.83 1.45 2.10
C PHE A 262 0.72 2.94 1.78
N ARG A 263 1.43 3.43 0.75
CA ARG A 263 1.49 4.85 0.36
C ARG A 263 2.06 5.76 1.46
N TRP A 264 2.81 5.20 2.42
CA TRP A 264 3.62 5.99 3.36
C TRP A 264 4.80 6.65 2.67
N ILE A 265 5.31 6.01 1.62
CA ILE A 265 6.22 6.61 0.63
C ILE A 265 5.45 6.71 -0.69
N THR A 266 5.37 7.92 -1.25
CA THR A 266 4.69 8.16 -2.53
C THR A 266 5.49 7.56 -3.69
N GLU A 267 4.89 7.48 -4.88
CA GLU A 267 5.60 7.02 -6.09
C GLU A 267 6.84 7.87 -6.38
N GLU A 268 6.74 9.18 -6.12
CA GLU A 268 7.81 10.16 -6.29
C GLU A 268 8.93 10.02 -5.24
N GLY A 269 8.75 9.16 -4.23
CA GLY A 269 9.73 8.94 -3.16
C GLY A 269 9.63 9.93 -2.00
N ASN A 270 8.51 10.66 -1.87
CA ASN A 270 8.28 11.55 -0.75
C ASN A 270 7.55 10.82 0.39
N VAL A 271 7.74 11.27 1.64
CA VAL A 271 6.99 10.74 2.77
C VAL A 271 5.59 11.34 2.82
N ASN A 272 4.57 10.48 2.88
CA ASN A 272 3.18 10.87 3.08
C ASN A 272 2.81 10.81 4.56
N VAL A 273 3.13 11.89 5.28
CA VAL A 273 2.88 11.97 6.73
C VAL A 273 1.39 11.85 7.07
N ALA A 274 0.50 12.33 6.20
CA ALA A 274 -0.95 12.24 6.44
C ALA A 274 -1.42 10.78 6.47
N GLU A 275 -0.93 9.94 5.57
CA GLU A 275 -1.25 8.51 5.52
C GLU A 275 -0.69 7.76 6.74
N ILE A 276 0.52 8.13 7.17
CA ILE A 276 1.13 7.56 8.39
C ILE A 276 0.31 7.95 9.62
N VAL A 277 -0.02 9.23 9.79
CA VAL A 277 -0.83 9.70 10.93
C VAL A 277 -2.19 9.01 10.95
N ARG A 278 -2.82 8.81 9.79
CA ARG A 278 -4.08 8.08 9.66
C ARG A 278 -3.95 6.64 10.16
N ASP A 279 -2.89 5.93 9.78
CA ASP A 279 -2.70 4.53 10.16
C ASP A 279 -2.30 4.35 11.63
N PHE A 280 -1.61 5.33 12.20
CA PHE A 280 -1.26 5.37 13.62
C PHE A 280 -2.39 5.87 14.52
N ASP A 281 -3.52 6.30 13.95
CA ASP A 281 -4.68 6.74 14.73
C ASP A 281 -5.17 5.60 15.64
N GLY A 282 -5.39 5.92 16.92
CA GLY A 282 -5.74 4.93 17.94
C GLY A 282 -4.58 4.12 18.54
N PHE A 283 -3.33 4.26 18.06
CA PHE A 283 -2.16 3.57 18.63
C PHE A 283 -1.41 4.39 19.71
N GLY A 284 -1.87 5.62 19.98
CA GLY A 284 -1.30 6.49 21.02
C GLY A 284 0.15 6.92 20.73
N VAL A 285 0.48 7.17 19.47
CA VAL A 285 1.71 7.89 19.06
C VAL A 285 1.29 9.27 18.62
N GLU A 286 1.96 10.31 19.10
CA GLU A 286 1.53 11.68 18.81
C GLU A 286 1.84 12.04 17.36
N ALA A 287 0.90 12.70 16.68
CA ALA A 287 1.09 13.11 15.29
C ALA A 287 2.31 14.04 15.12
N SER A 288 2.71 14.78 16.15
CA SER A 288 3.92 15.61 16.16
C SER A 288 5.22 14.79 16.14
N GLU A 289 5.23 13.58 16.68
CA GLU A 289 6.39 12.69 16.63
C GLU A 289 6.53 12.07 15.23
N LEU A 290 5.42 11.60 14.66
CA LEU A 290 5.38 11.04 13.31
C LEU A 290 5.84 12.05 12.25
N LYS A 291 5.49 13.34 12.43
CA LYS A 291 5.90 14.44 11.55
C LYS A 291 7.42 14.69 11.50
N GLN A 292 8.19 14.15 12.44
CA GLN A 292 9.65 14.25 12.45
C GLN A 292 10.30 13.26 11.49
N CYS A 293 9.61 12.18 11.12
CA CYS A 293 10.09 11.18 10.18
C CYS A 293 9.80 11.61 8.73
N GLN A 294 10.69 12.43 8.15
CA GLN A 294 10.50 13.02 6.81
C GLN A 294 11.40 12.42 5.72
N GLY A 295 12.46 11.70 6.09
CA GLY A 295 13.31 11.04 5.11
C GLY A 295 12.70 9.73 4.64
N ALA A 296 12.56 9.57 3.32
CA ALA A 296 11.98 8.34 2.75
C ALA A 296 12.92 7.14 2.88
N ASP A 297 14.23 7.36 2.80
CA ASP A 297 15.25 6.31 2.89
C ASP A 297 15.32 5.68 4.30
N ASP A 298 15.05 6.47 5.34
CA ASP A 298 15.14 6.10 6.76
C ASP A 298 13.78 6.06 7.47
N LEU A 299 12.67 6.22 6.73
CA LEU A 299 11.32 6.32 7.30
C LEU A 299 10.99 5.19 8.26
N TYR A 300 11.21 3.94 7.84
CA TYR A 300 10.96 2.76 8.68
C TYR A 300 11.75 2.81 9.99
N TRP A 301 13.02 3.21 9.92
CA TRP A 301 13.91 3.27 11.07
C TRP A 301 13.51 4.36 12.04
N CYS A 302 13.16 5.52 11.52
CA CYS A 302 12.62 6.61 12.31
C CYS A 302 11.35 6.17 13.06
N LEU A 303 10.36 5.59 12.35
CA LEU A 303 9.12 5.11 12.97
C LEU A 303 9.36 4.00 13.99
N ARG A 304 10.28 3.06 13.70
CA ARG A 304 10.64 1.97 14.61
C ARG A 304 11.31 2.48 15.88
N SER A 305 12.11 3.54 15.77
CA SER A 305 12.78 4.18 16.91
C SER A 305 11.81 4.89 17.87
N LEU A 306 10.67 5.38 17.35
CA LEU A 306 9.61 5.96 18.17
C LEU A 306 8.94 4.87 19.02
N ASN A 307 8.48 3.79 18.37
CA ASN A 307 7.93 2.63 19.06
C ASN A 307 7.84 1.40 18.14
N ALA A 308 8.74 0.44 18.30
CA ALA A 308 8.79 -0.76 17.46
C ALA A 308 7.52 -1.63 17.56
N ASP A 309 6.96 -1.81 18.76
CA ASP A 309 5.79 -2.66 18.99
C ASP A 309 4.54 -2.06 18.32
N LYS A 310 4.36 -0.74 18.43
CA LYS A 310 3.25 -0.02 17.79
C LYS A 310 3.40 -0.01 16.27
N LEU A 311 4.61 0.24 15.75
CA LEU A 311 4.85 0.15 14.30
C LEU A 311 4.46 -1.22 13.75
N ALA A 312 4.91 -2.30 14.40
CA ALA A 312 4.58 -3.66 14.00
C ALA A 312 3.06 -3.92 14.04
N ALA A 313 2.36 -3.41 15.06
CA ALA A 313 0.92 -3.53 15.17
C ALA A 313 0.17 -2.73 14.08
N VAL A 314 0.62 -1.52 13.77
CA VAL A 314 0.09 -0.68 12.68
C VAL A 314 0.27 -1.37 11.33
N ILE A 315 1.46 -1.92 11.05
CA ILE A 315 1.73 -2.64 9.80
C ILE A 315 0.80 -3.85 9.66
N ARG A 316 0.60 -4.64 10.72
CA ARG A 316 -0.34 -5.78 10.69
C ARG A 316 -1.79 -5.35 10.47
N GLN A 317 -2.24 -4.29 11.13
CA GLN A 317 -3.60 -3.76 10.95
C GLN A 317 -3.79 -3.27 9.51
N ARG A 318 -2.85 -2.48 9.00
CA ARG A 318 -2.90 -1.95 7.64
C ARG A 318 -2.84 -3.06 6.61
N ASP A 319 -1.97 -4.06 6.79
CA ASP A 319 -1.86 -5.18 5.86
C ASP A 319 -3.18 -5.95 5.71
N ALA A 320 -3.86 -6.22 6.84
CA ALA A 320 -5.18 -6.87 6.83
C ALA A 320 -6.23 -6.08 6.02
N GLN A 321 -6.12 -4.75 5.99
CA GLN A 321 -7.01 -3.86 5.22
C GLN A 321 -6.64 -3.76 3.73
N THR A 322 -5.45 -4.23 3.32
CA THR A 322 -4.99 -4.14 1.92
C THR A 322 -5.38 -5.33 1.06
N ALA A 323 -5.92 -6.40 1.65
CA ALA A 323 -6.39 -7.56 0.91
C ALA A 323 -7.55 -7.20 -0.03
N TYR A 324 -8.54 -6.47 0.48
CA TYR A 324 -9.72 -6.02 -0.25
C TYR A 324 -9.93 -4.52 -0.02
N TYR A 325 -9.86 -3.71 -1.09
CA TYR A 325 -10.17 -2.29 -0.97
C TYR A 325 -11.67 -2.06 -0.75
N PHE A 326 -12.51 -2.92 -1.30
CA PHE A 326 -13.92 -3.01 -0.96
C PHE A 326 -14.36 -4.47 -1.08
N ASP A 327 -15.45 -4.83 -0.39
CA ASP A 327 -16.04 -6.16 -0.48
C ASP A 327 -16.91 -6.27 -1.74
N GLN A 328 -16.49 -7.11 -2.69
CA GLN A 328 -17.22 -7.36 -3.95
C GLN A 328 -18.54 -8.13 -3.75
N SER A 329 -18.72 -8.74 -2.58
CA SER A 329 -19.97 -9.38 -2.17
C SER A 329 -20.85 -8.48 -1.30
N SER A 330 -20.39 -7.25 -1.03
CA SER A 330 -21.13 -6.30 -0.21
C SER A 330 -22.50 -6.03 -0.79
N THR A 331 -23.52 -6.09 0.06
CA THR A 331 -24.87 -5.66 -0.26
C THR A 331 -25.09 -4.18 0.00
N ASP A 332 -24.09 -3.49 0.55
CA ASP A 332 -24.15 -2.07 0.91
C ASP A 332 -23.75 -1.19 -0.28
N GLU A 333 -24.36 -0.02 -0.35
CA GLU A 333 -24.02 0.99 -1.35
C GLU A 333 -22.81 1.83 -0.92
N PRO A 334 -21.96 2.30 -1.87
CA PRO A 334 -22.10 2.22 -3.32
C PRO A 334 -21.53 0.94 -3.95
N TRP A 335 -21.03 0.00 -3.15
CA TRP A 335 -20.28 -1.17 -3.62
C TRP A 335 -21.13 -2.14 -4.42
N LYS A 336 -22.36 -2.37 -3.96
CA LYS A 336 -23.35 -3.15 -4.70
C LYS A 336 -23.57 -2.58 -6.11
N SER A 337 -23.88 -1.29 -6.21
CA SER A 337 -24.07 -0.64 -7.51
C SER A 337 -22.83 -0.69 -8.41
N ALA A 338 -21.62 -0.58 -7.83
CA ALA A 338 -20.37 -0.71 -8.58
C ALA A 338 -20.23 -2.10 -9.24
N VAL A 339 -20.51 -3.15 -8.47
CA VAL A 339 -20.46 -4.55 -8.93
C VAL A 339 -21.57 -4.82 -9.94
N ASP A 340 -22.80 -4.39 -9.66
CA ASP A 340 -23.95 -4.56 -10.55
C ASP A 340 -23.75 -3.83 -11.89
N PHE A 341 -23.19 -2.62 -11.88
CA PHE A 341 -22.86 -1.87 -13.10
C PHE A 341 -21.84 -2.62 -13.95
N GLY A 342 -20.76 -3.10 -13.35
CA GLY A 342 -19.75 -3.87 -14.07
C GLY A 342 -20.29 -5.21 -14.59
N ASN A 343 -21.15 -5.90 -13.82
CA ASN A 343 -21.81 -7.15 -14.22
C ASN A 343 -22.83 -6.94 -15.34
N ALA A 344 -23.60 -5.85 -15.32
CA ALA A 344 -24.54 -5.53 -16.39
C ALA A 344 -23.82 -5.33 -17.73
N ARG A 345 -22.57 -4.83 -17.71
CA ARG A 345 -21.73 -4.69 -18.91
C ARG A 345 -21.15 -6.02 -19.39
N LEU A 346 -20.84 -6.97 -18.49
CA LEU A 346 -20.50 -8.36 -18.86
C LEU A 346 -21.58 -9.01 -19.74
N ASN A 347 -22.86 -8.77 -19.42
CA ASN A 347 -24.00 -9.41 -20.08
C ASN A 347 -24.46 -8.72 -21.39
N ARG A 348 -23.79 -7.65 -21.83
CA ARG A 348 -24.10 -6.91 -23.06
C ARG A 348 -23.16 -7.21 -24.24
N ALA A 349 -22.20 -8.11 -24.06
CA ALA A 349 -21.22 -8.49 -25.09
C ALA A 349 -21.80 -9.49 -26.09
#